data_AF-A0AAV6GWL8-F1
#
_entry.id   AF-A0AAV6GWL8-F1
#
_cell.length_a   1.000
_cell.length_b   1.000
_cell.length_c   1.000
_cell.angle_alpha   90.00
_cell.angle_beta   90.00
_cell.angle_gamma   90.00
#
_symmetry.space_group_name_H-M   'P 1'
#
loop_
_entity.id
_entity.type
_entity.pdbx_description
1 polymer ?
#
loop_
_entity_poly.entity_id
_entity_poly.type
_entity_poly.pdbx_seq_one_letter_code
_entity_poly.pdbx_strand_id
1 'polypeptide(L)'
;MAMEVAPVLLERSDPSKLFCEVADPQERGETEMMVSYLMGCRQKQKLMCQQLCMLDNMMELLAELKSPACFLNDPSPKATESEARKRWKALKKEYQDGLLEVETLISSLQERSDQLQERRDRLETLVLTLEQKKEECQAVERIRKKKNQSVEKHVSLQLDESLLSAQQALHSCDRQLRQLMMENDALQSRLDKCTELREQLWSCLEATQGLTQYRVTCVSPSEMCVELRPVCGKLEPLKLSVTLNHQQHFHLQVFQGTAGLLEETVKGPVEQLSAALLEVMQHYVSQGAMLTEVQALHSRFAIDWRPAQRLLVFLKTASVVCHLEVGEGYPSGGSATLLAVRKDAHDLDITTLQPPSQNPSLTEWLEYLSCCPDV
;
A
#
# COMPACT_ATOMS: atom_id res chain seq x y z
N MET A 1 81.29 16.12 63.65
CA MET A 1 80.39 16.29 62.49
C MET A 1 81.21 16.05 61.24
N ALA A 2 80.64 15.32 60.26
CA ALA A 2 81.26 14.68 59.09
C ALA A 2 81.91 13.29 59.40
N MET A 3 81.24 12.20 59.79
CA MET A 3 80.06 11.50 59.24
C MET A 3 79.74 11.68 57.75
N GLU A 4 79.78 10.57 57.02
CA GLU A 4 78.76 10.22 56.01
C GLU A 4 78.75 10.95 54.66
N VAL A 5 79.90 11.16 54.01
CA VAL A 5 79.90 11.58 52.58
C VAL A 5 80.62 10.57 51.66
N ALA A 6 81.15 9.48 52.20
CA ALA A 6 81.81 8.43 51.42
C ALA A 6 80.89 7.44 50.65
N PRO A 7 79.60 7.19 51.01
CA PRO A 7 78.80 6.23 50.25
C PRO A 7 78.00 6.85 49.09
N VAL A 8 77.83 8.18 49.04
CA VAL A 8 76.99 8.85 48.01
C VAL A 8 77.72 9.01 46.66
N LEU A 9 79.05 8.85 46.64
CA LEU A 9 79.84 8.95 45.40
C LEU A 9 79.99 7.62 44.64
N LEU A 10 79.60 6.49 45.25
CA LEU A 10 79.65 5.17 44.62
C LEU A 10 78.33 4.75 43.93
N GLU A 11 77.22 5.44 44.20
CA GLU A 11 75.93 5.22 43.51
C GLU A 11 75.81 5.95 42.16
N ARG A 12 76.77 6.79 41.79
CA ARG A 12 76.79 7.52 40.51
C ARG A 12 77.49 6.77 39.36
N SER A 13 77.92 5.54 39.59
CA SER A 13 78.69 4.74 38.63
C SER A 13 77.91 3.53 38.09
N ASP A 14 76.57 3.59 38.08
CA ASP A 14 75.74 2.57 37.44
C ASP A 14 75.70 2.82 35.91
N PRO A 15 76.25 1.92 35.06
CA PRO A 15 76.28 2.07 33.61
C PRO A 15 74.88 2.02 32.96
N SER A 16 73.85 1.66 33.73
CA SER A 16 72.48 1.44 33.25
C SER A 16 71.67 2.73 33.08
N LYS A 17 72.21 3.90 33.47
CA LYS A 17 71.52 5.21 33.40
C LYS A 17 72.07 6.16 32.32
N LEU A 18 72.95 5.71 31.45
CA LEU A 18 73.46 6.47 30.30
C LEU A 18 72.54 6.30 29.09
N PHE A 19 71.30 6.80 29.18
CA PHE A 19 70.51 7.15 27.99
C PHE A 19 70.47 8.66 27.90
N CYS A 20 71.19 9.21 26.92
CA CYS A 20 71.21 10.62 26.59
C CYS A 20 69.82 11.09 26.15
N GLU A 21 69.19 11.92 26.99
CA GLU A 21 68.29 12.96 26.49
C GLU A 21 69.09 14.00 25.71
N VAL A 22 68.45 14.55 24.69
CA VAL A 22 69.01 15.49 23.72
C VAL A 22 69.48 16.76 24.44
N ALA A 23 70.80 16.93 24.50
CA ALA A 23 71.47 18.12 25.02
C ALA A 23 71.16 19.37 24.16
N ASP A 24 70.84 20.46 24.86
CA ASP A 24 70.70 21.82 24.35
C ASP A 24 71.89 22.21 23.45
N PRO A 25 71.70 23.06 22.42
CA PRO A 25 72.78 23.51 21.54
C PRO A 25 73.89 24.31 22.27
N GLN A 26 73.69 24.65 23.55
CA GLN A 26 74.68 25.30 24.41
C GLN A 26 75.67 24.31 25.06
N GLU A 27 75.27 23.06 25.32
CA GLU A 27 76.14 22.01 25.91
C GLU A 27 77.13 21.39 24.90
N ARG A 28 76.86 21.50 23.59
CA ARG A 28 77.76 20.99 22.54
C ARG A 28 79.09 21.77 22.48
N GLY A 29 79.03 23.09 22.73
CA GLY A 29 80.24 23.92 22.84
C GLY A 29 81.05 23.64 24.10
N GLU A 30 80.38 23.36 25.22
CA GLU A 30 81.03 23.01 26.49
C GLU A 30 81.70 21.62 26.43
N THR A 31 81.08 20.65 25.77
CA THR A 31 81.65 19.31 25.56
C THR A 31 82.86 19.34 24.62
N GLU A 32 82.84 20.08 23.51
CA GLU A 32 84.02 20.27 22.64
C GLU A 32 85.16 21.01 23.35
N MET A 33 84.84 22.02 24.17
CA MET A 33 85.83 22.75 24.97
C MET A 33 86.44 21.85 26.06
N MET A 34 85.63 21.02 26.70
CA MET A 34 86.08 20.04 27.70
C MET A 34 86.96 18.95 27.07
N VAL A 35 86.60 18.43 25.89
CA VAL A 35 87.43 17.47 25.15
C VAL A 35 88.77 18.08 24.77
N SER A 36 88.79 19.32 24.27
CA SER A 36 90.02 20.04 23.93
C SER A 36 90.91 20.29 25.17
N TYR A 37 90.31 20.65 26.30
CA TYR A 37 91.00 20.82 27.59
C TYR A 37 91.62 19.51 28.10
N LEU A 38 90.86 18.41 28.09
CA LEU A 38 91.32 17.09 28.51
C LEU A 38 92.45 16.57 27.62
N MET A 39 92.35 16.79 26.30
CA MET A 39 93.42 16.46 25.35
C MET A 39 94.70 17.25 25.64
N GLY A 40 94.60 18.56 25.94
CA GLY A 40 95.73 19.38 26.35
C GLY A 40 96.36 18.93 27.69
N CYS A 41 95.55 18.55 28.67
CA CYS A 41 96.01 18.00 29.95
C CYS A 41 96.75 16.67 29.77
N ARG A 42 96.21 15.76 28.94
CA ARG A 42 96.86 14.49 28.58
C ARG A 42 98.22 14.72 27.90
N GLN A 43 98.31 15.72 27.02
CA GLN A 43 99.55 16.05 26.33
C GLN A 43 100.62 16.61 27.27
N LYS A 44 100.22 17.45 28.25
CA LYS A 44 101.09 17.92 29.33
C LYS A 44 101.55 16.78 30.25
N GLN A 45 100.65 15.88 30.66
CA GLN A 45 101.02 14.68 31.43
C GLN A 45 102.02 13.80 30.69
N LYS A 46 101.81 13.59 29.38
CA LYS A 46 102.75 12.83 28.55
C LYS A 46 104.14 13.47 28.50
N LEU A 47 104.21 14.80 28.37
CA LEU A 47 105.47 15.54 28.41
C LEU A 47 106.16 15.41 29.78
N MET A 48 105.39 15.51 30.86
CA MET A 48 105.89 15.38 32.23
C MET A 48 106.43 13.97 32.51
N CYS A 49 105.73 12.92 32.05
CA CYS A 49 106.21 11.55 32.13
C CYS A 49 107.48 11.32 31.29
N GLN A 50 107.58 11.93 30.11
CA GLN A 50 108.80 11.87 29.30
C GLN A 50 109.98 12.59 29.98
N GLN A 51 109.73 13.74 30.62
CA GLN A 51 110.74 14.46 31.40
C GLN A 51 111.17 13.67 32.64
N LEU A 52 110.23 13.02 33.34
CA LEU A 52 110.51 12.15 34.48
C LEU A 52 111.32 10.92 34.08
N CYS A 53 111.00 10.26 32.96
CA CYS A 53 111.84 9.18 32.43
C CYS A 53 113.25 9.65 32.07
N MET A 54 113.41 10.86 31.50
CA MET A 54 114.74 11.40 31.22
C MET A 54 115.52 11.65 32.52
N LEU A 55 114.85 12.17 33.55
CA LEU A 55 115.44 12.36 34.87
C LEU A 55 115.81 11.03 35.53
N ASP A 56 114.97 10.00 35.44
CA ASP A 56 115.29 8.65 35.91
C ASP A 56 116.50 8.07 35.18
N ASN A 57 116.54 8.17 33.85
CA ASN A 57 117.69 7.71 33.07
C ASN A 57 118.98 8.49 33.43
N MET A 58 118.88 9.80 33.68
CA MET A 58 120.01 10.61 34.14
C MET A 58 120.43 10.24 35.58
N MET A 59 119.47 9.94 36.44
CA MET A 59 119.71 9.52 37.83
C MET A 59 120.33 8.12 37.90
N GLU A 60 119.90 7.18 37.06
CA GLU A 60 120.55 5.86 36.90
C GLU A 60 121.98 6.01 36.38
N LEU A 61 122.21 6.85 35.36
CA LEU A 61 123.55 7.18 34.86
C LEU A 61 124.44 7.83 35.92
N LEU A 62 123.89 8.66 36.80
CA LEU A 62 124.62 9.31 37.90
C LEU A 62 124.84 8.35 39.09
N ALA A 63 123.93 7.41 39.33
CA ALA A 63 124.02 6.42 40.41
C ALA A 63 125.10 5.34 40.14
N GLU A 64 125.42 5.07 38.87
CA GLU A 64 126.49 4.13 38.50
C GLU A 64 127.91 4.74 38.58
N LEU A 65 128.06 6.05 38.82
CA LEU A 65 129.36 6.74 38.84
C LEU A 65 130.01 6.77 40.23
N LYS A 66 131.14 6.05 40.39
CA LYS A 66 131.96 6.08 41.62
C LYS A 66 133.06 7.17 41.65
N SER A 67 133.30 7.91 40.55
CA SER A 67 134.25 9.04 40.47
C SER A 67 134.07 9.86 39.17
N PRO A 68 134.25 11.20 39.17
CA PRO A 68 134.04 12.06 37.99
C PRO A 68 135.06 11.84 36.85
N ALA A 69 136.14 11.08 37.08
CA ALA A 69 137.16 10.80 36.08
C ALA A 69 136.82 9.62 35.14
N CYS A 70 135.74 8.88 35.40
CA CYS A 70 135.32 7.72 34.60
C CYS A 70 134.41 8.06 33.40
N PHE A 71 134.02 9.33 33.20
CA PHE A 71 133.15 9.74 32.10
C PHE A 71 133.86 9.93 30.75
N LEU A 72 135.19 9.94 30.74
CA LEU A 72 135.97 10.31 29.56
C LEU A 72 136.78 9.17 28.93
N ASN A 73 136.84 7.98 29.54
CA ASN A 73 137.75 6.92 29.09
C ASN A 73 137.23 5.49 29.32
N ASP A 74 136.03 5.14 28.84
CA ASP A 74 135.81 3.73 28.46
C ASP A 74 134.88 3.56 27.24
N PRO A 75 135.21 2.64 26.30
CA PRO A 75 134.56 2.52 25.00
C PRO A 75 133.25 1.72 25.08
N SER A 76 132.20 2.25 24.44
CA SER A 76 130.88 1.61 24.37
C SER A 76 130.90 0.29 23.56
N PRO A 77 130.26 -0.80 24.06
CA PRO A 77 130.25 -2.09 23.38
C PRO A 77 129.33 -2.09 22.15
N LYS A 78 129.93 -2.40 20.99
CA LYS A 78 129.25 -2.59 19.69
C LYS A 78 128.48 -3.92 19.67
N ALA A 79 127.25 -3.95 20.16
CA ALA A 79 126.29 -5.02 19.87
C ALA A 79 125.34 -4.58 18.73
N THR A 80 125.73 -4.92 17.49
CA THR A 80 124.91 -5.21 16.30
C THR A 80 123.64 -4.35 16.00
N GLU A 81 123.82 -3.15 15.45
CA GLU A 81 122.79 -2.32 14.75
C GLU A 81 121.89 -3.09 13.75
N SER A 82 122.35 -4.24 13.23
CA SER A 82 121.66 -5.06 12.23
C SER A 82 120.35 -5.68 12.74
N GLU A 83 120.29 -6.07 14.02
CA GLU A 83 119.14 -6.81 14.56
C GLU A 83 118.01 -5.88 15.02
N ALA A 84 118.35 -4.74 15.62
CA ALA A 84 117.41 -3.66 15.93
C ALA A 84 116.75 -3.09 14.67
N ARG A 85 117.52 -2.93 13.57
CA ARG A 85 116.96 -2.51 12.27
C ARG A 85 116.01 -3.54 11.66
N LYS A 86 116.25 -4.84 11.82
CA LYS A 86 115.32 -5.90 11.37
C LYS A 86 114.02 -5.88 12.18
N ARG A 87 114.10 -5.74 13.51
CA ARG A 87 112.91 -5.61 14.39
C ARG A 87 112.09 -4.36 14.07
N TRP A 88 112.73 -3.21 13.84
CA TRP A 88 112.05 -1.99 13.41
C TRP A 88 111.36 -2.14 12.05
N LYS A 89 112.01 -2.80 11.07
CA LYS A 89 111.38 -3.07 9.77
C LYS A 89 110.17 -4.00 9.88
N ALA A 90 110.25 -5.04 10.71
CA ALA A 90 109.12 -5.94 10.98
C ALA A 90 107.96 -5.19 11.64
N LEU A 91 108.23 -4.40 12.68
CA LEU A 91 107.23 -3.59 13.37
C LEU A 91 106.61 -2.52 12.46
N LYS A 92 107.42 -1.88 11.60
CA LYS A 92 106.95 -0.91 10.61
C LYS A 92 106.00 -1.55 9.60
N LYS A 93 106.30 -2.78 9.16
CA LYS A 93 105.44 -3.53 8.26
C LYS A 93 104.14 -3.96 8.96
N GLU A 94 104.22 -4.50 10.17
CA GLU A 94 103.05 -4.89 10.97
C GLU A 94 102.14 -3.68 11.28
N TYR A 95 102.73 -2.52 11.58
CA TYR A 95 101.99 -1.27 11.73
C TYR A 95 101.32 -0.81 10.42
N GLN A 96 102.01 -0.96 9.28
CA GLN A 96 101.44 -0.63 7.96
C GLN A 96 100.30 -1.59 7.58
N ASP A 97 100.49 -2.89 7.80
CA ASP A 97 99.48 -3.92 7.54
C ASP A 97 98.25 -3.71 8.46
N GLY A 98 98.48 -3.40 9.75
CA GLY A 98 97.42 -3.07 10.70
C GLY A 98 96.70 -1.75 10.40
N LEU A 99 97.40 -0.74 9.87
CA LEU A 99 96.77 0.50 9.38
C LEU A 99 95.82 0.22 8.21
N LEU A 100 96.27 -0.57 7.24
CA LEU A 100 95.46 -0.96 6.09
C LEU A 100 94.22 -1.75 6.52
N GLU A 101 94.37 -2.71 7.45
CA GLU A 101 93.24 -3.47 7.99
C GLU A 101 92.22 -2.54 8.67
N VAL A 102 92.69 -1.61 9.51
CA VAL A 102 91.83 -0.63 10.17
C VAL A 102 91.14 0.29 9.18
N GLU A 103 91.82 0.77 8.13
CA GLU A 103 91.22 1.58 7.06
C GLU A 103 90.11 0.82 6.31
N THR A 104 90.32 -0.47 6.00
CA THR A 104 89.28 -1.28 5.36
C THR A 104 88.07 -1.49 6.26
N LEU A 105 88.31 -1.71 7.56
CA LEU A 105 87.26 -1.87 8.55
C LEU A 105 86.44 -0.58 8.72
N ILE A 106 87.11 0.57 8.81
CA ILE A 106 86.48 1.90 8.86
C ILE A 106 85.61 2.12 7.64
N SER A 107 86.11 1.82 6.44
CA SER A 107 85.35 1.98 5.19
C SER A 107 84.10 1.08 5.17
N SER A 108 84.23 -0.19 5.61
CA SER A 108 83.09 -1.12 5.70
C SER A 108 82.04 -0.70 6.73
N LEU A 109 82.48 -0.10 7.86
CA LEU A 109 81.61 0.41 8.90
C LEU A 109 80.89 1.68 8.44
N GLN A 110 81.57 2.56 7.71
CA GLN A 110 80.97 3.74 7.09
C GLN A 110 79.88 3.33 6.09
N GLU A 111 80.16 2.39 5.19
CA GLU A 111 79.15 1.89 4.24
C GLU A 111 77.94 1.28 4.96
N ARG A 112 78.16 0.47 6.01
CA ARG A 112 77.06 -0.08 6.82
C ARG A 112 76.29 1.00 7.56
N SER A 113 76.96 2.05 8.04
CA SER A 113 76.33 3.20 8.67
C SER A 113 75.43 3.94 7.69
N ASP A 114 75.90 4.19 6.48
CA ASP A 114 75.14 4.86 5.42
C ASP A 114 73.91 4.04 5.00
N GLN A 115 74.07 2.72 4.85
CA GLN A 115 72.94 1.81 4.57
C GLN A 115 71.91 1.79 5.70
N LEU A 116 72.35 1.85 6.96
CA LEU A 116 71.44 1.93 8.10
C LEU A 116 70.72 3.27 8.15
N GLN A 117 71.41 4.36 7.82
CA GLN A 117 70.83 5.70 7.74
C GLN A 117 69.79 5.77 6.61
N GLU A 118 70.08 5.25 5.42
CA GLU A 118 69.11 5.22 4.32
C GLU A 118 67.87 4.38 4.68
N ARG A 119 68.06 3.23 5.35
CA ARG A 119 66.93 2.41 5.84
C ARG A 119 66.12 3.16 6.89
N ARG A 120 66.77 3.88 7.80
CA ARG A 120 66.10 4.72 8.80
C ARG A 120 65.24 5.79 8.11
N ASP A 121 65.81 6.53 7.16
CA ASP A 121 65.11 7.61 6.46
C ASP A 121 63.89 7.07 5.68
N ARG A 122 64.02 5.89 5.05
CA ARG A 122 62.91 5.19 4.38
C ARG A 122 61.82 4.78 5.37
N LEU A 123 62.18 4.25 6.54
CA LEU A 123 61.23 3.88 7.58
C LEU A 123 60.51 5.10 8.15
N GLU A 124 61.24 6.20 8.37
CA GLU A 124 60.68 7.47 8.83
C GLU A 124 59.65 8.02 7.84
N THR A 125 59.96 7.97 6.55
CA THR A 125 59.01 8.37 5.48
C THR A 125 57.77 7.48 5.44
N LEU A 126 57.93 6.16 5.62
CA LEU A 126 56.82 5.21 5.67
C LEU A 126 55.92 5.43 6.89
N VAL A 127 56.51 5.70 8.06
CA VAL A 127 55.76 6.01 9.29
C VAL A 127 54.91 7.26 9.07
N LEU A 128 55.50 8.35 8.56
CA LEU A 128 54.77 9.59 8.26
C LEU A 128 53.61 9.34 7.27
N THR A 129 53.85 8.53 6.24
CA THR A 129 52.82 8.19 5.25
C THR A 129 51.67 7.39 5.86
N LEU A 130 51.99 6.42 6.74
CA LEU A 130 50.99 5.61 7.43
C LEU A 130 50.18 6.42 8.45
N GLU A 131 50.82 7.35 9.15
CA GLU A 131 50.15 8.29 10.05
C GLU A 131 49.16 9.16 9.28
N GLN A 132 49.57 9.74 8.15
CA GLN A 132 48.69 10.50 7.28
C GLN A 132 47.51 9.65 6.78
N LYS A 133 47.77 8.40 6.33
CA LYS A 133 46.69 7.50 5.87
C LYS A 133 45.73 7.12 6.99
N LYS A 134 46.21 6.95 8.22
CA LYS A 134 45.38 6.70 9.40
C LYS A 134 44.45 7.89 9.67
N GLU A 135 44.96 9.11 9.59
CA GLU A 135 44.14 10.33 9.77
C GLU A 135 43.08 10.48 8.67
N GLU A 136 43.46 10.24 7.41
CA GLU A 136 42.53 10.24 6.27
C GLU A 136 41.39 9.23 6.48
N CYS A 137 41.70 7.98 6.84
CA CYS A 137 40.70 6.95 7.12
C CYS A 137 39.76 7.36 8.26
N GLN A 138 40.30 7.90 9.36
CA GLN A 138 39.48 8.38 10.48
C GLN A 138 38.56 9.55 10.06
N ALA A 139 39.03 10.46 9.20
CA ALA A 139 38.21 11.55 8.68
C ALA A 139 37.04 11.03 7.83
N VAL A 140 37.31 10.07 6.93
CA VAL A 140 36.28 9.44 6.09
C VAL A 140 35.22 8.73 6.94
N GLU A 141 35.62 8.00 7.99
CA GLU A 141 34.68 7.35 8.91
C GLU A 141 33.78 8.35 9.64
N ARG A 142 34.34 9.47 10.11
CA ARG A 142 33.56 10.54 10.77
C ARG A 142 32.52 11.14 9.81
N ILE A 143 32.89 11.40 8.56
CA ILE A 143 31.97 11.92 7.54
C ILE A 143 30.86 10.90 7.26
N ARG A 144 31.22 9.62 7.09
CA ARG A 144 30.25 8.54 6.84
C ARG A 144 29.24 8.40 7.99
N LYS A 145 29.70 8.41 9.24
CA LYS A 145 28.82 8.37 10.42
C LYS A 145 27.86 9.55 10.48
N LYS A 146 28.35 10.78 10.25
CA LYS A 146 27.50 11.98 10.20
C LYS A 146 26.46 11.90 9.08
N LYS A 147 26.86 11.46 7.88
CA LYS A 147 25.96 11.30 6.74
C LYS A 147 24.87 10.26 7.03
N ASN A 148 25.24 9.09 7.55
CA ASN A 148 24.28 8.05 7.90
C ASN A 148 23.27 8.54 8.95
N GLN A 149 23.76 9.19 10.01
CA GLN A 149 22.88 9.74 11.06
C GLN A 149 21.90 10.80 10.52
N SER A 150 22.32 11.62 9.55
CA SER A 150 21.43 12.59 8.90
C SER A 150 20.37 11.91 8.03
N VAL A 151 20.74 10.85 7.30
CA VAL A 151 19.80 10.07 6.47
C VAL A 151 18.78 9.35 7.35
N GLU A 152 19.22 8.68 8.42
CA GLU A 152 18.31 8.01 9.36
C GLU A 152 17.32 8.98 10.00
N LYS A 153 17.78 10.16 10.44
CA LYS A 153 16.89 11.20 10.96
C LYS A 153 15.86 11.66 9.93
N HIS A 154 16.29 11.85 8.69
CA HIS A 154 15.38 12.28 7.63
C HIS A 154 14.32 11.22 7.32
N VAL A 155 14.73 9.95 7.22
CA VAL A 155 13.80 8.82 7.00
C VAL A 155 12.83 8.67 8.17
N SER A 156 13.30 8.81 9.42
CA SER A 156 12.43 8.77 10.60
C SER A 156 11.36 9.86 10.55
N LEU A 157 11.74 11.11 10.26
CA LEU A 157 10.79 12.23 10.16
C LEU A 157 9.77 12.00 9.03
N GLN A 158 10.23 11.53 7.87
CA GLN A 158 9.35 11.24 6.74
C GLN A 158 8.37 10.10 7.06
N LEU A 159 8.81 9.07 7.79
CA LEU A 159 7.96 7.98 8.24
C LEU A 159 6.90 8.48 9.23
N ASP A 160 7.30 9.31 10.20
CA ASP A 160 6.40 9.89 11.19
C ASP A 160 5.33 10.78 10.54
N GLU A 161 5.72 11.62 9.57
CA GLU A 161 4.79 12.44 8.77
C GLU A 161 3.81 11.57 7.98
N SER A 162 4.31 10.52 7.30
CA SER A 162 3.46 9.60 6.55
C SER A 162 2.50 8.83 7.46
N LEU A 163 2.95 8.43 8.65
CA LEU A 163 2.14 7.71 9.62
C LEU A 163 1.04 8.60 10.20
N LEU A 164 1.37 9.85 10.54
CA LEU A 164 0.40 10.84 10.99
C LEU A 164 -0.65 11.11 9.91
N SER A 165 -0.23 11.27 8.65
CA SER A 165 -1.14 11.46 7.52
C SER A 165 -2.08 10.26 7.33
N ALA A 166 -1.55 9.04 7.39
CA ALA A 166 -2.35 7.81 7.29
C ALA A 166 -3.36 7.68 8.43
N GLN A 167 -2.97 8.02 9.67
CA GLN A 167 -3.86 8.02 10.82
C GLN A 167 -4.99 9.05 10.69
N GLN A 168 -4.67 10.26 10.20
CA GLN A 168 -5.69 11.29 9.94
C GLN A 168 -6.68 10.85 8.86
N ALA A 169 -6.19 10.23 7.78
CA ALA A 169 -7.04 9.68 6.73
C ALA A 169 -7.95 8.57 7.26
N LEU A 170 -7.43 7.66 8.08
CA LEU A 170 -8.21 6.60 8.73
C LEU A 170 -9.33 7.18 9.59
N HIS A 171 -9.02 8.16 10.45
CA HIS A 171 -10.02 8.81 11.30
C HIS A 171 -11.11 9.54 10.49
N SER A 172 -10.75 10.10 9.34
CA SER A 172 -11.72 10.70 8.41
C SER A 172 -12.66 9.63 7.85
N CYS A 173 -12.12 8.51 7.37
CA CYS A 173 -12.90 7.37 6.89
C CYS A 173 -13.83 6.80 7.97
N ASP A 174 -13.34 6.61 9.20
CA ASP A 174 -14.14 6.12 10.32
C ASP A 174 -15.31 7.05 10.67
N ARG A 175 -15.15 8.36 10.44
CA ARG A 175 -16.22 9.34 10.64
C ARG A 175 -17.28 9.20 9.54
N GLN A 176 -16.86 9.10 8.29
CA GLN A 176 -17.77 8.92 7.15
C GLN A 176 -18.54 7.60 7.25
N LEU A 177 -17.87 6.51 7.64
CA LEU A 177 -18.49 5.21 7.86
C LEU A 177 -19.60 5.31 8.92
N ARG A 178 -19.31 5.94 10.06
CA ARG A 178 -20.30 6.15 11.12
C ARG A 178 -21.49 6.99 10.65
N GLN A 179 -21.26 8.01 9.84
CA GLN A 179 -22.34 8.81 9.27
C GLN A 179 -23.25 7.96 8.37
N LEU A 180 -22.67 7.20 7.44
CA LEU A 180 -23.43 6.33 6.55
C LEU A 180 -24.21 5.24 7.31
N MET A 181 -23.64 4.70 8.38
CA MET A 181 -24.35 3.75 9.25
C MET A 181 -25.59 4.40 9.89
N MET A 182 -25.47 5.62 10.44
CA MET A 182 -26.61 6.33 11.01
C MET A 182 -27.68 6.67 9.95
N GLU A 183 -27.28 7.06 8.75
CA GLU A 183 -28.22 7.33 7.64
C GLU A 183 -28.95 6.05 7.23
N ASN A 184 -28.24 4.93 7.16
CA ASN A 184 -28.84 3.63 6.85
C ASN A 184 -29.84 3.18 7.93
N ASP A 185 -29.48 3.29 9.20
CA ASP A 185 -30.37 2.95 10.33
C ASP A 185 -31.64 3.83 10.32
N ALA A 186 -31.50 5.11 9.94
CA ALA A 186 -32.63 6.02 9.79
C ALA A 186 -33.54 5.62 8.61
N LEU A 187 -32.97 5.23 7.47
CA LEU A 187 -33.73 4.73 6.33
C LEU A 187 -34.42 3.40 6.63
N GLN A 188 -33.75 2.49 7.33
CA GLN A 188 -34.33 1.22 7.76
C GLN A 188 -35.52 1.46 8.69
N SER A 189 -35.35 2.34 9.69
CA SER A 189 -36.45 2.72 10.60
C SER A 189 -37.65 3.35 9.87
N ARG A 190 -37.41 4.06 8.76
CA ARG A 190 -38.50 4.60 7.91
C ARG A 190 -39.18 3.49 7.13
N LEU A 191 -38.42 2.55 6.58
CA LEU A 191 -38.96 1.40 5.86
C LEU A 191 -39.84 0.56 6.78
N ASP A 192 -39.38 0.28 8.00
CA ASP A 192 -40.10 -0.51 8.99
C ASP A 192 -41.46 0.13 9.34
N LYS A 193 -41.48 1.47 9.52
CA LYS A 193 -42.73 2.23 9.71
C LYS A 193 -43.65 2.15 8.49
N CYS A 194 -43.11 2.26 7.28
CA CYS A 194 -43.90 2.13 6.06
C CYS A 194 -44.49 0.71 5.90
N THR A 195 -43.73 -0.33 6.25
CA THR A 195 -44.21 -1.71 6.23
C THR A 195 -45.30 -1.95 7.27
N GLU A 196 -45.14 -1.40 8.48
CA GLU A 196 -46.16 -1.47 9.53
C GLU A 196 -47.46 -0.78 9.09
N LEU A 197 -47.37 0.45 8.54
CA LEU A 197 -48.52 1.16 7.99
C LEU A 197 -49.20 0.38 6.86
N ARG A 198 -48.42 -0.21 5.95
CA ARG A 198 -48.94 -1.06 4.87
C ARG A 198 -49.71 -2.25 5.45
N GLU A 199 -49.16 -2.93 6.45
CA GLU A 199 -49.81 -4.09 7.10
C GLU A 199 -51.09 -3.70 7.83
N GLN A 200 -51.10 -2.57 8.54
CA GLN A 200 -52.30 -2.01 9.17
C GLN A 200 -53.38 -1.70 8.13
N LEU A 201 -53.03 -1.00 7.05
CA LEU A 201 -53.95 -0.69 5.95
C LEU A 201 -54.46 -1.95 5.27
N TRP A 202 -53.61 -2.96 5.08
CA TRP A 202 -53.99 -4.24 4.50
C TRP A 202 -54.98 -5.00 5.40
N SER A 203 -54.77 -4.99 6.72
CA SER A 203 -55.71 -5.59 7.67
C SER A 203 -57.06 -4.87 7.67
N CYS A 204 -57.08 -3.53 7.62
CA CYS A 204 -58.31 -2.76 7.47
C CYS A 204 -59.04 -3.09 6.15
N LEU A 205 -58.29 -3.24 5.06
CA LEU A 205 -58.82 -3.64 3.77
C LEU A 205 -59.44 -5.05 3.84
N GLU A 206 -58.74 -6.04 4.38
CA GLU A 206 -59.27 -7.40 4.53
C GLU A 206 -60.53 -7.46 5.41
N ALA A 207 -60.55 -6.70 6.50
CA ALA A 207 -61.72 -6.59 7.37
C ALA A 207 -62.95 -5.98 6.66
N THR A 208 -62.74 -5.11 5.67
CA THR A 208 -63.81 -4.44 4.93
C THR A 208 -64.24 -5.20 3.68
N GLN A 209 -63.37 -6.01 3.06
CA GLN A 209 -63.66 -6.79 1.84
C GLN A 209 -64.84 -7.76 1.97
N GLY A 210 -65.17 -8.24 3.18
CA GLY A 210 -66.34 -9.08 3.43
C GLY A 210 -67.66 -8.32 3.52
N LEU A 211 -67.60 -7.00 3.67
CA LEU A 211 -68.75 -6.11 3.86
C LEU A 211 -69.02 -5.22 2.64
N THR A 212 -68.08 -5.15 1.70
CA THR A 212 -68.13 -4.26 0.55
C THR A 212 -68.30 -5.00 -0.78
N GLN A 213 -68.82 -4.29 -1.77
CA GLN A 213 -69.01 -4.77 -3.15
C GLN A 213 -67.73 -4.64 -3.98
N TYR A 214 -66.57 -4.58 -3.35
CA TYR A 214 -65.28 -4.50 -4.03
C TYR A 214 -64.22 -5.31 -3.30
N ARG A 215 -63.24 -5.78 -4.05
CA ARG A 215 -62.07 -6.51 -3.56
C ARG A 215 -60.83 -6.01 -4.25
N VAL A 216 -59.88 -5.48 -3.50
CA VAL A 216 -58.56 -5.17 -4.05
C VAL A 216 -57.77 -6.48 -4.13
N THR A 217 -57.32 -6.84 -5.33
CA THR A 217 -56.66 -8.12 -5.60
C THR A 217 -55.15 -7.97 -5.71
N CYS A 218 -54.66 -6.81 -6.17
CA CYS A 218 -53.25 -6.51 -6.31
C CYS A 218 -53.01 -5.03 -5.99
N VAL A 219 -51.88 -4.72 -5.34
CA VAL A 219 -51.38 -3.34 -5.19
C VAL A 219 -49.89 -3.35 -5.49
N SER A 220 -49.49 -2.54 -6.45
CA SER A 220 -48.10 -2.30 -6.84
C SER A 220 -47.77 -0.80 -6.74
N PRO A 221 -46.51 -0.38 -6.91
CA PRO A 221 -46.14 1.03 -6.84
C PRO A 221 -46.83 1.94 -7.87
N SER A 222 -47.36 1.37 -8.96
CA SER A 222 -47.94 2.17 -10.07
C SER A 222 -49.34 1.73 -10.49
N GLU A 223 -49.80 0.57 -10.00
CA GLU A 223 -51.04 -0.07 -10.43
C GLU A 223 -51.73 -0.76 -9.25
N MET A 224 -53.04 -0.59 -9.16
CA MET A 224 -53.92 -1.28 -8.23
C MET A 224 -54.99 -2.04 -9.02
N CYS A 225 -55.09 -3.35 -8.77
CA CYS A 225 -56.14 -4.19 -9.36
C CYS A 225 -57.34 -4.27 -8.41
N VAL A 226 -58.53 -3.93 -8.92
CA VAL A 226 -59.78 -3.94 -8.15
C VAL A 226 -60.79 -4.85 -8.84
N GLU A 227 -61.44 -5.70 -8.07
CA GLU A 227 -62.57 -6.52 -8.49
C GLU A 227 -63.85 -5.92 -7.90
N LEU A 228 -64.80 -5.54 -8.74
CA LEU A 228 -66.10 -5.00 -8.36
C LEU A 228 -67.15 -6.12 -8.44
N ARG A 229 -67.89 -6.34 -7.35
CA ARG A 229 -68.89 -7.40 -7.24
C ARG A 229 -70.31 -6.82 -7.27
N PRO A 230 -71.12 -7.14 -8.28
CA PRO A 230 -72.49 -6.66 -8.36
C PRO A 230 -73.39 -7.33 -7.32
N VAL A 231 -74.34 -6.57 -6.75
CA VAL A 231 -75.30 -7.05 -5.74
C VAL A 231 -76.20 -8.17 -6.25
N CYS A 232 -76.45 -8.20 -7.56
CA CYS A 232 -77.35 -9.14 -8.22
C CYS A 232 -76.92 -10.62 -8.11
N GLY A 233 -75.65 -10.91 -7.79
CA GLY A 233 -75.12 -12.26 -7.58
C GLY A 233 -75.09 -13.17 -8.82
N LYS A 234 -75.73 -12.78 -9.92
CA LYS A 234 -75.79 -13.52 -11.19
C LYS A 234 -74.69 -13.14 -12.18
N LEU A 235 -74.15 -11.94 -12.05
CA LEU A 235 -73.10 -11.40 -12.90
C LEU A 235 -71.72 -11.76 -12.36
N GLU A 236 -70.79 -12.06 -13.24
CA GLU A 236 -69.39 -12.25 -12.86
C GLU A 236 -68.78 -10.95 -12.30
N PRO A 237 -67.78 -11.04 -11.40
CA PRO A 237 -67.09 -9.86 -10.89
C PRO A 237 -66.34 -9.09 -11.99
N LEU A 238 -66.44 -7.77 -11.96
CA LEU A 238 -65.79 -6.87 -12.91
C LEU A 238 -64.36 -6.57 -12.45
N LYS A 239 -63.37 -6.98 -13.23
CA LYS A 239 -61.96 -6.73 -12.93
C LYS A 239 -61.50 -5.41 -13.56
N LEU A 240 -60.84 -4.58 -12.76
CA LEU A 240 -60.39 -3.24 -13.12
C LEU A 240 -58.91 -3.07 -12.75
N SER A 241 -58.19 -2.27 -13.54
CA SER A 241 -56.88 -1.74 -13.21
C SER A 241 -56.98 -0.22 -13.00
N VAL A 242 -56.39 0.26 -11.90
CA VAL A 242 -56.27 1.68 -11.57
C VAL A 242 -54.78 2.02 -11.53
N THR A 243 -54.34 2.89 -12.42
CA THR A 243 -52.98 3.42 -12.41
C THR A 243 -52.98 4.88 -11.99
N LEU A 244 -51.97 5.28 -11.22
CA LEU A 244 -51.83 6.63 -10.67
C LEU A 244 -50.59 7.30 -11.27
N ASN A 245 -50.76 8.49 -11.82
CA ASN A 245 -49.63 9.27 -12.31
C ASN A 245 -49.09 10.26 -11.25
N HIS A 246 -47.91 10.84 -11.52
CA HIS A 246 -47.27 11.82 -10.61
C HIS A 246 -48.09 13.11 -10.40
N GLN A 247 -49.08 13.36 -11.25
CA GLN A 247 -49.97 14.53 -11.18
C GLN A 247 -51.28 14.20 -10.43
N GLN A 248 -51.34 13.09 -9.68
CA GLN A 248 -52.55 12.65 -8.97
C GLN A 248 -53.78 12.53 -9.89
N HIS A 249 -53.55 12.02 -11.11
CA HIS A 249 -54.64 11.57 -11.98
C HIS A 249 -54.63 10.05 -12.06
N PHE A 250 -55.83 9.49 -12.03
CA PHE A 250 -56.04 8.07 -12.24
C PHE A 250 -56.30 7.79 -13.73
N HIS A 251 -55.91 6.58 -14.14
CA HIS A 251 -56.36 5.95 -15.36
C HIS A 251 -56.95 4.59 -14.99
N LEU A 252 -58.26 4.46 -15.19
CA LEU A 252 -59.06 3.28 -14.88
C LEU A 252 -59.30 2.50 -16.17
N GLN A 253 -59.02 1.21 -16.16
CA GLN A 253 -59.25 0.30 -17.29
C GLN A 253 -60.06 -0.91 -16.85
N VAL A 254 -61.08 -1.25 -17.63
CA VAL A 254 -61.87 -2.46 -17.46
C VAL A 254 -61.20 -3.62 -18.20
N PHE A 255 -60.93 -4.74 -17.52
CA PHE A 255 -60.36 -5.92 -18.18
C PHE A 255 -61.43 -6.62 -19.03
N GLN A 256 -61.16 -6.70 -20.34
CA GLN A 256 -62.08 -7.16 -21.39
C GLN A 256 -62.58 -8.61 -21.23
N GLY A 257 -61.84 -9.46 -20.49
CA GLY A 257 -62.03 -10.91 -20.50
C GLY A 257 -63.12 -11.50 -19.59
N THR A 258 -63.78 -10.71 -18.73
CA THR A 258 -64.71 -11.28 -17.71
C THR A 258 -66.12 -10.68 -17.68
N ALA A 259 -66.40 -9.61 -18.43
CA ALA A 259 -67.63 -8.84 -18.19
C ALA A 259 -68.42 -8.43 -19.43
N GLY A 260 -67.88 -8.60 -20.64
CA GLY A 260 -68.59 -8.22 -21.87
C GLY A 260 -68.99 -6.74 -21.93
N LEU A 261 -68.33 -5.88 -21.14
CA LEU A 261 -68.48 -4.43 -21.19
C LEU A 261 -67.53 -3.85 -22.25
N LEU A 262 -67.87 -2.69 -22.81
CA LEU A 262 -66.94 -1.92 -23.64
C LEU A 262 -65.67 -1.62 -22.84
N GLU A 263 -64.51 -1.56 -23.50
CA GLU A 263 -63.25 -1.12 -22.88
C GLU A 263 -63.37 0.36 -22.51
N GLU A 264 -63.98 0.62 -21.37
CA GLU A 264 -64.15 1.96 -20.82
C GLU A 264 -62.86 2.35 -20.13
N THR A 265 -62.14 3.29 -20.75
CA THR A 265 -61.03 3.96 -20.09
C THR A 265 -61.52 5.26 -19.49
N VAL A 266 -61.52 5.35 -18.15
CA VAL A 266 -61.90 6.57 -17.44
C VAL A 266 -60.64 7.22 -16.87
N LYS A 267 -60.50 8.52 -17.08
CA LYS A 267 -59.37 9.32 -16.58
C LYS A 267 -59.89 10.51 -15.80
N GLY A 268 -59.24 10.84 -14.71
CA GLY A 268 -59.63 11.99 -13.89
C GLY A 268 -58.70 12.21 -12.70
N PRO A 269 -58.93 13.25 -11.90
CA PRO A 269 -58.22 13.44 -10.63
C PRO A 269 -58.61 12.35 -9.62
N VAL A 270 -57.70 11.97 -8.73
CA VAL A 270 -57.92 10.89 -7.72
C VAL A 270 -59.17 11.10 -6.87
N GLU A 271 -59.52 12.34 -6.58
CA GLU A 271 -60.72 12.69 -5.80
C GLU A 271 -62.02 12.18 -6.45
N GLN A 272 -62.03 12.00 -7.78
CA GLN A 272 -63.17 11.50 -8.55
C GLN A 272 -63.13 9.99 -8.78
N LEU A 273 -62.09 9.29 -8.31
CA LEU A 273 -61.94 7.85 -8.54
C LEU A 273 -63.12 7.05 -7.98
N SER A 274 -63.63 7.43 -6.81
CA SER A 274 -64.79 6.78 -6.19
C SER A 274 -66.05 6.92 -7.05
N ALA A 275 -66.30 8.12 -7.60
CA ALA A 275 -67.41 8.37 -8.50
C ALA A 275 -67.26 7.57 -9.81
N ALA A 276 -66.06 7.57 -10.40
CA ALA A 276 -65.78 6.81 -11.61
C ALA A 276 -65.99 5.29 -11.42
N LEU A 277 -65.57 4.73 -10.28
CA LEU A 277 -65.82 3.32 -9.95
C LEU A 277 -67.32 3.01 -9.80
N LEU A 278 -68.09 3.92 -9.22
CA LEU A 278 -69.54 3.77 -9.09
C LEU A 278 -70.26 3.88 -10.44
N GLU A 279 -69.83 4.80 -11.32
CA GLU A 279 -70.38 4.94 -12.67
C GLU A 279 -70.15 3.67 -13.50
N VAL A 280 -68.92 3.14 -13.48
CA VAL A 280 -68.58 1.88 -14.16
C VAL A 280 -69.42 0.71 -13.60
N MET A 281 -69.57 0.62 -12.27
CA MET A 281 -70.43 -0.38 -11.65
C MET A 281 -71.90 -0.23 -12.06
N GLN A 282 -72.43 1.00 -12.06
CA GLN A 282 -73.80 1.29 -12.42
C GLN A 282 -74.06 0.93 -13.90
N HIS A 283 -73.12 1.25 -14.78
CA HIS A 283 -73.20 0.90 -16.19
C HIS A 283 -73.22 -0.63 -16.37
N TYR A 284 -72.33 -1.36 -15.69
CA TYR A 284 -72.29 -2.82 -15.71
C TYR A 284 -73.60 -3.45 -15.21
N VAL A 285 -74.14 -2.98 -14.09
CA VAL A 285 -75.40 -3.47 -13.52
C VAL A 285 -76.60 -3.13 -14.41
N SER A 286 -76.61 -1.97 -15.06
CA SER A 286 -77.70 -1.56 -15.96
C SER A 286 -77.87 -2.50 -17.17
N GLN A 287 -76.77 -3.11 -17.63
CA GLN A 287 -76.76 -4.11 -18.70
C GLN A 287 -76.91 -5.54 -18.18
N GLY A 288 -77.21 -5.70 -16.87
CA GLY A 288 -77.03 -6.96 -16.18
C GLY A 288 -77.87 -8.11 -16.70
N ALA A 289 -79.10 -7.87 -17.16
CA ALA A 289 -79.95 -8.94 -17.70
C ALA A 289 -79.37 -9.55 -18.98
N MET A 290 -78.89 -8.71 -19.92
CA MET A 290 -78.22 -9.15 -21.14
C MET A 290 -76.89 -9.84 -20.82
N LEU A 291 -76.05 -9.22 -20.00
CA LEU A 291 -74.72 -9.75 -19.69
C LEU A 291 -74.80 -11.08 -18.93
N THR A 292 -75.79 -11.24 -18.03
CA THR A 292 -76.03 -12.52 -17.36
C THR A 292 -76.36 -13.62 -18.37
N GLU A 293 -77.19 -13.32 -19.37
CA GLU A 293 -77.52 -14.28 -20.42
C GLU A 293 -76.28 -14.62 -21.26
N VAL A 294 -75.53 -13.62 -21.72
CA VAL A 294 -74.29 -13.82 -22.50
C VAL A 294 -73.27 -14.65 -21.72
N GLN A 295 -73.05 -14.34 -20.42
CA GLN A 295 -72.16 -15.09 -19.54
C GLN A 295 -72.60 -16.54 -19.37
N ALA A 296 -73.91 -16.78 -19.18
CA ALA A 296 -74.45 -18.14 -19.09
C ALA A 296 -74.24 -18.93 -20.40
N LEU A 297 -74.42 -18.28 -21.56
CA LEU A 297 -74.22 -18.90 -22.87
C LEU A 297 -72.74 -19.21 -23.15
N HIS A 298 -71.81 -18.41 -22.63
CA HIS A 298 -70.37 -18.62 -22.81
C HIS A 298 -69.89 -19.98 -22.25
N SER A 299 -70.57 -20.50 -21.22
CA SER A 299 -70.29 -21.83 -20.67
C SER A 299 -70.83 -22.98 -21.53
N ARG A 300 -71.80 -22.71 -22.41
CA ARG A 300 -72.54 -23.73 -23.17
C ARG A 300 -72.17 -23.76 -24.65
N PHE A 301 -71.78 -22.62 -25.21
CA PHE A 301 -71.57 -22.42 -26.63
C PHE A 301 -70.24 -21.71 -26.89
N ALA A 302 -69.60 -22.01 -28.02
CA ALA A 302 -68.41 -21.28 -28.47
C ALA A 302 -68.84 -19.92 -29.03
N ILE A 303 -68.92 -18.91 -28.16
CA ILE A 303 -69.40 -17.57 -28.51
C ILE A 303 -68.34 -16.50 -28.23
N ASP A 304 -68.34 -15.44 -29.03
CA ASP A 304 -67.56 -14.22 -28.85
C ASP A 304 -68.52 -13.03 -28.81
N TRP A 305 -68.59 -12.33 -27.68
CA TRP A 305 -69.42 -11.15 -27.51
C TRP A 305 -68.59 -9.89 -27.78
N ARG A 306 -69.06 -9.05 -28.70
CA ARG A 306 -68.40 -7.80 -29.12
C ARG A 306 -69.23 -6.60 -28.68
N PRO A 307 -68.94 -6.02 -27.50
CA PRO A 307 -69.79 -5.00 -26.89
C PRO A 307 -69.90 -3.74 -27.74
N ALA A 308 -68.79 -3.30 -28.34
CA ALA A 308 -68.73 -2.12 -29.20
C ALA A 308 -69.63 -2.20 -30.44
N GLN A 309 -69.90 -3.42 -30.92
CA GLN A 309 -70.72 -3.68 -32.10
C GLN A 309 -72.11 -4.21 -31.72
N ARG A 310 -72.37 -4.42 -30.42
CA ARG A 310 -73.55 -5.14 -29.91
C ARG A 310 -73.80 -6.46 -30.64
N LEU A 311 -72.72 -7.19 -30.93
CA LEU A 311 -72.73 -8.37 -31.79
C LEU A 311 -72.28 -9.61 -31.03
N LEU A 312 -73.10 -10.66 -31.05
CA LEU A 312 -72.73 -11.98 -30.57
C LEU A 312 -72.37 -12.88 -31.75
N VAL A 313 -71.14 -13.35 -31.77
CA VAL A 313 -70.64 -14.30 -32.77
C VAL A 313 -70.71 -15.70 -32.18
N PHE A 314 -71.39 -16.61 -32.85
CA PHE A 314 -71.51 -18.00 -32.44
C PHE A 314 -70.81 -18.91 -33.44
N LEU A 315 -69.82 -19.67 -32.97
CA LEU A 315 -69.13 -20.69 -33.74
C LEU A 315 -69.84 -22.03 -33.51
N LYS A 316 -70.69 -22.42 -34.47
CA LYS A 316 -71.39 -23.70 -34.41
C LYS A 316 -70.47 -24.88 -34.73
N THR A 317 -69.69 -24.74 -35.79
CA THR A 317 -68.66 -25.71 -36.23
C THR A 317 -67.45 -24.95 -36.76
N ALA A 318 -66.35 -25.64 -37.06
CA ALA A 318 -65.14 -25.00 -37.58
C ALA A 318 -65.36 -24.22 -38.89
N SER A 319 -66.41 -24.51 -39.66
CA SER A 319 -66.74 -23.84 -40.91
C SER A 319 -68.02 -23.01 -40.87
N VAL A 320 -68.78 -23.03 -39.77
CA VAL A 320 -70.07 -22.34 -39.64
C VAL A 320 -70.05 -21.31 -38.50
N VAL A 321 -70.28 -20.04 -38.85
CA VAL A 321 -70.30 -18.90 -37.93
C VAL A 321 -71.60 -18.11 -38.08
N CYS A 322 -72.34 -17.96 -36.98
CA CYS A 322 -73.55 -17.16 -36.91
C CYS A 322 -73.27 -15.81 -36.25
N HIS A 323 -73.90 -14.75 -36.74
CA HIS A 323 -73.76 -13.39 -36.24
C HIS A 323 -75.13 -12.90 -35.78
N LEU A 324 -75.25 -12.56 -34.50
CA LEU A 324 -76.49 -12.09 -33.88
C LEU A 324 -76.33 -10.65 -33.40
N GLU A 325 -77.17 -9.74 -33.87
CA GLU A 325 -77.25 -8.38 -33.37
C GLU A 325 -78.13 -8.32 -32.13
N VAL A 326 -77.69 -7.54 -31.15
CA VAL A 326 -78.45 -7.28 -29.93
C VAL A 326 -78.89 -5.83 -29.92
N GLY A 327 -80.19 -5.59 -30.13
CA GLY A 327 -80.78 -4.26 -30.16
C GLY A 327 -80.67 -3.50 -28.84
N GLU A 328 -80.80 -2.17 -28.91
CA GLU A 328 -80.77 -1.30 -27.72
C GLU A 328 -81.90 -1.63 -26.74
N GLY A 329 -81.58 -1.62 -25.44
CA GLY A 329 -82.53 -1.96 -24.39
C GLY A 329 -82.85 -3.46 -24.27
N TYR A 330 -82.20 -4.36 -25.03
CA TYR A 330 -82.35 -5.81 -24.81
C TYR A 330 -81.89 -6.20 -23.39
N PRO A 331 -82.61 -7.10 -22.68
CA PRO A 331 -83.78 -7.87 -23.13
C PRO A 331 -85.16 -7.23 -22.85
N SER A 332 -85.22 -6.06 -22.17
CA SER A 332 -86.49 -5.48 -21.71
C SER A 332 -87.24 -4.67 -22.77
N GLY A 333 -86.53 -4.07 -23.72
CA GLY A 333 -87.11 -3.27 -24.81
C GLY A 333 -86.47 -3.45 -26.19
N GLY A 334 -85.36 -4.20 -26.27
CA GLY A 334 -84.69 -4.56 -27.52
C GLY A 334 -84.90 -6.02 -27.91
N SER A 335 -84.42 -6.41 -29.09
CA SER A 335 -84.51 -7.78 -29.62
C SER A 335 -83.15 -8.33 -30.05
N ALA A 336 -83.00 -9.65 -30.02
CA ALA A 336 -81.87 -10.34 -30.64
C ALA A 336 -82.28 -10.77 -32.05
N THR A 337 -81.46 -10.45 -33.05
CA THR A 337 -81.76 -10.76 -34.46
C THR A 337 -80.57 -11.43 -35.14
N LEU A 338 -80.85 -12.40 -36.00
CA LEU A 338 -79.83 -13.06 -36.80
C LEU A 338 -79.44 -12.15 -37.97
N LEU A 339 -78.20 -11.68 -38.00
CA LEU A 339 -77.68 -10.84 -39.09
C LEU A 339 -77.15 -11.65 -40.27
N ALA A 340 -76.39 -12.71 -39.98
CA ALA A 340 -75.71 -13.48 -41.00
C ALA A 340 -75.33 -14.87 -40.48
N VAL A 341 -75.38 -15.86 -41.37
CA VAL A 341 -74.80 -17.18 -41.16
C VAL A 341 -73.77 -17.40 -42.25
N ARG A 342 -72.53 -17.71 -41.86
CA ARG A 342 -71.43 -17.97 -42.79
C ARG A 342 -71.03 -19.43 -42.76
N LYS A 343 -71.01 -20.07 -43.93
CA LYS A 343 -70.51 -21.45 -44.11
C LYS A 343 -69.36 -21.44 -45.10
N ASP A 344 -68.20 -21.97 -44.71
CA ASP A 344 -66.97 -21.98 -45.51
C ASP A 344 -66.62 -20.57 -46.06
N ALA A 345 -66.79 -19.55 -45.21
CA ALA A 345 -66.60 -18.12 -45.51
C ALA A 345 -67.58 -17.49 -46.51
N HIS A 346 -68.68 -18.16 -46.88
CA HIS A 346 -69.74 -17.62 -47.72
C HIS A 346 -71.02 -17.35 -46.90
N ASP A 347 -71.69 -16.22 -47.14
CA ASP A 347 -72.96 -15.91 -46.48
C ASP A 347 -74.09 -16.82 -47.01
N LEU A 348 -74.81 -17.47 -46.10
CA LEU A 348 -76.00 -18.26 -46.39
C LEU A 348 -77.25 -17.35 -46.39
N ASP A 349 -78.24 -17.75 -47.17
CA ASP A 349 -79.53 -17.06 -47.19
C ASP A 349 -80.32 -17.34 -45.90
N ILE A 350 -80.38 -16.32 -45.05
CA ILE A 350 -81.06 -16.36 -43.76
C ILE A 350 -82.58 -16.21 -43.86
N THR A 351 -83.14 -15.90 -45.04
CA THR A 351 -84.60 -15.68 -45.20
C THR A 351 -85.43 -16.95 -44.96
N THR A 352 -84.79 -18.12 -45.07
CA THR A 352 -85.40 -19.43 -44.82
C THR A 352 -85.42 -19.80 -43.33
N LEU A 353 -84.62 -19.10 -42.50
CA LEU A 353 -84.56 -19.32 -41.06
C LEU A 353 -85.64 -18.49 -40.38
N GLN A 354 -86.56 -19.17 -39.70
CA GLN A 354 -87.58 -18.49 -38.90
C GLN A 354 -87.07 -18.25 -37.47
N PRO A 355 -87.35 -17.08 -36.87
CA PRO A 355 -87.04 -16.85 -35.48
C PRO A 355 -87.80 -17.85 -34.59
N PRO A 356 -87.18 -18.38 -33.53
CA PRO A 356 -87.79 -19.41 -32.68
C PRO A 356 -89.03 -18.92 -31.91
N SER A 357 -89.20 -17.61 -31.76
CA SER A 357 -90.37 -16.97 -31.14
C SER A 357 -90.58 -15.56 -31.76
N GLN A 358 -91.63 -14.82 -31.34
CA GLN A 358 -91.90 -13.47 -31.88
C GLN A 358 -90.80 -12.45 -31.50
N ASN A 359 -90.15 -12.64 -30.35
CA ASN A 359 -89.03 -11.83 -29.85
C ASN A 359 -88.01 -12.78 -29.19
N PRO A 360 -87.23 -13.51 -30.00
CA PRO A 360 -86.35 -14.55 -29.49
C PRO A 360 -85.22 -13.98 -28.63
N SER A 361 -84.94 -14.66 -27.52
CA SER A 361 -83.75 -14.38 -26.71
C SER A 361 -82.49 -14.91 -27.40
N LEU A 362 -81.31 -14.45 -26.96
CA LEU A 362 -80.03 -15.01 -27.43
C LEU A 362 -79.96 -16.51 -27.14
N THR A 363 -80.48 -16.95 -26.00
CA THR A 363 -80.54 -18.36 -25.63
C THR A 363 -81.39 -19.15 -26.62
N GLU A 364 -82.59 -18.67 -26.94
CA GLU A 364 -83.50 -19.33 -27.89
C GLU A 364 -82.88 -19.39 -29.29
N TRP A 365 -82.21 -18.33 -29.73
CA TRP A 365 -81.49 -18.32 -31.00
C TRP A 365 -80.38 -19.36 -31.05
N LEU A 366 -79.52 -19.42 -30.03
CA LEU A 366 -78.40 -20.35 -30.02
C LEU A 366 -78.86 -21.80 -29.92
N GLU A 367 -79.92 -22.08 -29.15
CA GLU A 367 -80.52 -23.41 -29.07
C GLU A 367 -81.12 -23.83 -30.42
N TYR A 368 -81.86 -22.95 -31.09
CA TYR A 368 -82.41 -23.20 -32.41
C TYR A 368 -81.32 -23.43 -33.47
N LEU A 369 -80.34 -22.54 -33.56
CA LEU A 369 -79.24 -22.63 -34.53
C LEU A 369 -78.39 -23.88 -34.30
N SER A 370 -78.24 -24.33 -33.06
CA SER A 370 -77.54 -25.57 -32.73
C SER A 370 -78.29 -26.81 -33.20
N CYS A 371 -79.63 -26.81 -33.12
CA CYS A 371 -80.46 -27.94 -33.54
C CYS A 371 -80.81 -27.94 -35.04
N CYS A 372 -80.66 -26.81 -35.73
CA CYS A 372 -80.97 -26.71 -37.16
C CYS A 372 -79.92 -27.46 -37.99
N PRO A 373 -80.26 -28.50 -38.76
CA PRO A 373 -79.26 -29.26 -39.55
C PRO A 373 -78.77 -28.50 -40.79
N ASP A 374 -79.54 -27.53 -41.27
CA ASP A 374 -79.29 -26.78 -42.51
C ASP A 374 -78.31 -25.60 -42.33
N VAL A 375 -77.89 -25.33 -41.08
CA VAL A 375 -76.93 -24.29 -40.70
C VAL A 375 -75.60 -24.90 -40.30
#